data_AF-A0A5J4QNH0-F1
#
_entry.id   AF-A0A5J4QNH0-F1
#
_cell.length_a   1.000
_cell.length_b   1.000
_cell.length_c   1.000
_cell.angle_alpha   90.00
_cell.angle_beta   90.00
_cell.angle_gamma   90.00
#
_symmetry.space_group_name_H-M   'P 1'
#
loop_
_entity.id
_entity.type
_entity.pdbx_description
1 polymer ?
#
loop_
_entity_poly.entity_id
_entity_poly.type
_entity_poly.pdbx_seq_one_letter_code
_entity_poly.pdbx_strand_id
1 'polypeptide(L)'
;MNKISIRSVGPIKEATFGLNKINVFMGPQSSGKSTIAKIISHCTWVEKLVATNQSLDDYCTNKESFKEWFETFHKIEGYFNNNSVIDYESAVIKLHYTAQDYTIDWADKYAYQKSKISYIPAERNMVILPEMEKVELPNNNVRCFLFDWFDARRRYVNENNLPLLDLGVRYYYLRQTRENYIQYKENGESYDILLSNASSGLQSVTPMIVMTDYLTKCWSIRMQH
;
A
#
# COMPACT_ATOMS: atom_id res chain seq x y z
N MET A 1 11.96 -18.64 -1.26
CA MET A 1 10.92 -18.62 -0.20
C MET A 1 11.09 -17.31 0.53
N ASN A 2 10.05 -16.49 0.67
CA ASN A 2 10.20 -15.20 1.32
C ASN A 2 10.04 -15.39 2.84
N LYS A 3 10.93 -14.79 3.63
CA LYS A 3 10.94 -14.91 5.09
C LYS A 3 11.18 -13.54 5.72
N ILE A 4 10.55 -13.30 6.85
CA ILE A 4 10.75 -12.08 7.63
C ILE A 4 10.92 -12.41 9.11
N SER A 5 11.83 -11.70 9.78
CA SER A 5 12.02 -11.69 11.22
C SER A 5 12.05 -10.25 11.71
N ILE A 6 11.31 -9.96 12.77
CA ILE A 6 11.19 -8.60 13.34
C ILE A 6 11.35 -8.72 14.85
N ARG A 7 12.23 -7.90 15.43
CA ARG A 7 12.43 -7.82 16.89
C ARG A 7 12.45 -6.37 17.34
N SER A 8 11.79 -6.10 18.46
CA SER A 8 11.79 -4.80 19.13
C SER A 8 11.46 -3.60 18.21
N VAL A 9 10.46 -3.72 17.32
CA VAL A 9 10.00 -2.61 16.47
C VAL A 9 8.57 -2.21 16.85
N GLY A 10 8.41 -1.03 17.44
CA GLY A 10 7.15 -0.55 18.00
C GLY A 10 6.55 -1.57 18.99
N PRO A 11 5.29 -2.00 18.81
CA PRO A 11 4.65 -2.98 19.69
C PRO A 11 5.11 -4.43 19.46
N ILE A 12 5.95 -4.70 18.45
CA ILE A 12 6.41 -6.06 18.14
C ILE A 12 7.60 -6.40 19.04
N LYS A 13 7.43 -7.39 19.91
CA LYS A 13 8.54 -7.97 20.70
C LYS A 13 9.42 -8.85 19.82
N GLU A 14 8.83 -9.87 19.23
CA GLU A 14 9.47 -10.79 18.29
C GLU A 14 8.42 -11.42 17.37
N ALA A 15 8.72 -11.54 16.08
CA ALA A 15 7.90 -12.25 15.11
C ALA A 15 8.77 -12.79 13.98
N THR A 16 8.67 -14.09 13.68
CA THR A 16 9.37 -14.71 12.53
C THR A 16 8.40 -15.62 11.78
N PHE A 17 8.26 -15.41 10.47
CA PHE A 17 7.35 -16.18 9.63
C PHE A 17 7.73 -16.12 8.15
N GLY A 18 7.23 -17.09 7.37
CA GLY A 18 7.31 -17.07 5.91
C GLY A 18 6.23 -16.18 5.30
N LEU A 19 6.55 -15.50 4.21
CA LEU A 19 5.60 -14.70 3.44
C LEU A 19 5.06 -15.55 2.28
N ASN A 20 3.75 -15.80 2.32
CA ASN A 20 3.00 -16.46 1.25
C ASN A 20 2.48 -15.44 0.23
N LYS A 21 1.84 -15.91 -0.85
CA LYS A 21 1.15 -15.04 -1.82
C LYS A 21 0.04 -14.19 -1.16
N ILE A 22 -0.67 -14.78 -0.21
CA ILE A 22 -1.71 -14.12 0.59
C ILE A 22 -1.37 -14.35 2.05
N ASN A 23 -1.32 -13.28 2.84
CA ASN A 23 -1.04 -13.33 4.27
C ASN A 23 -2.15 -12.58 5.01
N VAL A 24 -2.73 -13.21 6.03
CA VAL A 24 -3.79 -12.63 6.86
C VAL A 24 -3.26 -12.50 8.29
N PHE A 25 -3.08 -11.26 8.75
CA PHE A 25 -2.61 -10.97 10.10
C PHE A 25 -3.80 -10.65 11.01
N MET A 26 -4.03 -11.47 12.03
CA MET A 26 -5.12 -11.31 13.00
C MET A 26 -4.58 -11.25 14.42
N GLY A 27 -5.31 -10.59 15.32
CA GLY A 27 -4.92 -10.45 16.73
C GLY A 27 -5.48 -9.18 17.37
N PRO A 28 -5.24 -8.99 18.69
CA PRO A 28 -5.77 -7.86 19.46
C PRO A 28 -5.42 -6.49 18.88
N GLN A 29 -6.23 -5.46 19.17
CA GLN A 29 -5.88 -4.09 18.79
C GLN A 29 -4.53 -3.68 19.39
N SER A 30 -3.77 -2.84 18.67
CA SER A 30 -2.43 -2.39 19.07
C SER A 30 -1.33 -3.47 19.11
N SER A 31 -1.58 -4.68 18.60
CA SER A 31 -0.60 -5.78 18.60
C SER A 31 0.49 -5.70 17.52
N GLY A 32 0.58 -4.60 16.75
CA GLY A 32 1.61 -4.45 15.71
C GLY A 32 1.29 -5.01 14.32
N LYS A 33 0.06 -5.43 14.03
CA LYS A 33 -0.33 -5.94 12.70
C LYS A 33 -0.04 -4.95 11.56
N SER A 34 -0.38 -3.67 11.77
CA SER A 34 -0.07 -2.62 10.80
C SER A 34 1.43 -2.37 10.69
N THR A 35 2.18 -2.46 11.79
CA THR A 35 3.64 -2.37 11.81
C THR A 35 4.27 -3.44 10.93
N ILE A 36 3.82 -4.70 11.04
CA ILE A 36 4.27 -5.80 10.17
C ILE A 36 4.01 -5.46 8.70
N ALA A 37 2.79 -5.03 8.35
CA ALA A 37 2.45 -4.68 6.96
C ALA A 37 3.30 -3.52 6.42
N LYS A 38 3.59 -2.51 7.24
CA LYS A 38 4.47 -1.39 6.89
C LYS A 38 5.90 -1.88 6.64
N ILE A 39 6.46 -2.70 7.53
CA ILE A 39 7.81 -3.27 7.35
C ILE A 39 7.89 -4.05 6.04
N ILE A 40 6.94 -4.95 5.77
CA ILE A 40 6.89 -5.72 4.52
C ILE A 40 6.83 -4.78 3.30
N SER A 41 5.96 -3.77 3.36
CA SER A 41 5.84 -2.77 2.30
C SER A 41 7.16 -2.05 2.03
N HIS A 42 7.90 -1.70 3.08
CA HIS A 42 9.17 -0.99 2.95
C HIS A 42 10.28 -1.90 2.43
N CYS A 43 10.44 -3.11 2.97
CA CYS A 43 11.42 -4.09 2.47
C CYS A 43 11.19 -4.42 0.98
N THR A 44 9.93 -4.59 0.57
CA THR A 44 9.59 -4.82 -0.85
C THR A 44 9.92 -3.60 -1.71
N TRP A 45 9.74 -2.39 -1.19
CA TRP A 45 10.09 -1.16 -1.90
C TRP A 45 11.60 -1.00 -2.07
N VAL A 46 12.38 -1.29 -1.03
CA VAL A 46 13.85 -1.32 -1.09
C VAL A 46 14.32 -2.34 -2.12
N GLU A 47 13.76 -3.56 -2.11
CA GLU A 47 14.04 -4.58 -3.13
C GLU A 47 13.82 -4.06 -4.54
N LYS A 48 12.66 -3.43 -4.80
CA LYS A 48 12.37 -2.81 -6.08
C LYS A 48 13.38 -1.72 -6.45
N LEU A 49 13.69 -0.83 -5.51
CA LEU A 49 14.57 0.32 -5.76
C LEU A 49 15.96 -0.15 -6.21
N VAL A 50 16.53 -1.13 -5.51
CA VAL A 50 17.83 -1.71 -5.82
C VAL A 50 17.77 -2.59 -7.09
N ALA A 51 16.66 -3.25 -7.37
CA ALA A 51 16.52 -4.05 -8.58
C ALA A 51 16.36 -3.19 -9.85
N THR A 52 15.78 -1.98 -9.77
CA THR A 52 15.42 -1.20 -10.96
C THR A 52 16.12 0.14 -11.13
N ASN A 53 16.48 0.83 -10.05
CA ASN A 53 16.85 2.25 -10.11
C ASN A 53 18.25 2.57 -9.57
N GLN A 54 18.76 1.78 -8.63
CA GLN A 54 20.03 2.00 -7.94
C GLN A 54 20.81 0.69 -7.85
N SER A 55 22.13 0.74 -7.82
CA SER A 55 22.92 -0.45 -7.45
C SER A 55 22.85 -0.70 -5.94
N LEU A 56 23.23 -1.89 -5.47
CA LEU A 56 23.38 -2.15 -4.03
C LEU A 56 24.35 -1.15 -3.40
N ASP A 57 25.47 -0.90 -4.07
CA ASP A 57 26.55 -0.04 -3.57
C ASP A 57 26.06 1.40 -3.37
N ASP A 58 25.26 1.93 -4.30
CA ASP A 58 24.68 3.27 -4.19
C ASP A 58 23.72 3.38 -2.99
N TYR A 59 22.90 2.35 -2.77
CA TYR A 59 21.95 2.34 -1.65
C TYR A 59 22.67 2.19 -0.30
N CYS A 60 23.64 1.28 -0.21
CA CYS A 60 24.43 1.01 1.00
C CYS A 60 25.28 2.20 1.46
N THR A 61 25.61 3.12 0.55
CA THR A 61 26.40 4.32 0.88
C THR A 61 25.64 5.30 1.78
N ASN A 62 24.30 5.26 1.78
CA ASN A 62 23.47 6.10 2.66
C ASN A 62 22.80 5.25 3.77
N LYS A 63 23.56 4.91 4.82
CA LYS A 63 23.09 4.01 5.89
C LYS A 63 21.97 4.58 6.77
N GLU A 64 21.87 5.90 6.92
CA GLU A 64 20.80 6.54 7.70
C GLU A 64 19.44 6.50 6.97
N SER A 65 19.46 6.28 5.65
CA SER A 65 18.27 6.33 4.80
C SER A 65 17.19 5.30 5.14
N PHE A 66 17.54 4.07 5.52
CA PHE A 66 16.52 3.02 5.70
C PHE A 66 15.52 3.40 6.80
N LYS A 67 16.03 3.70 8.00
CA LYS A 67 15.19 4.07 9.14
C LYS A 67 14.45 5.38 8.87
N GLU A 68 15.15 6.41 8.42
CA GLU A 68 14.57 7.73 8.21
C GLU A 68 13.45 7.68 7.16
N TRP A 69 13.69 7.02 6.02
CA TRP A 69 12.68 6.86 4.98
C TRP A 69 11.51 6.01 5.45
N PHE A 70 11.78 4.95 6.21
CA PHE A 70 10.72 4.12 6.75
C PHE A 70 9.83 4.88 7.76
N GLU A 71 10.43 5.59 8.71
CA GLU A 71 9.73 6.39 9.72
C GLU A 71 8.92 7.53 9.08
N THR A 72 9.55 8.30 8.18
CA THR A 72 8.93 9.42 7.47
C THR A 72 7.78 8.94 6.59
N PHE A 73 8.01 7.90 5.77
CA PHE A 73 7.03 7.44 4.80
C PHE A 73 5.80 6.80 5.48
N HIS A 74 6.00 6.01 6.53
CA HIS A 74 4.90 5.32 7.21
C HIS A 74 4.34 6.02 8.44
N LYS A 75 4.88 7.21 8.79
CA LYS A 75 4.53 8.00 9.98
C LYS A 75 4.61 7.18 11.27
N ILE A 76 5.79 6.65 11.55
CA ILE A 76 6.06 5.76 12.70
C ILE A 76 7.32 6.16 13.47
N GLU A 77 7.64 7.45 13.47
CA GLU A 77 8.74 7.98 14.28
C GLU A 77 8.67 7.47 15.73
N GLY A 78 9.81 7.02 16.24
CA GLY A 78 9.93 6.47 17.60
C GLY A 78 9.58 4.99 17.74
N TYR A 79 9.27 4.28 16.65
CA TYR A 79 9.07 2.82 16.70
C TYR A 79 10.39 2.06 16.82
N PHE A 80 11.50 2.65 16.37
CA PHE A 80 12.82 2.04 16.44
C PHE A 80 13.54 2.37 17.75
N ASN A 81 14.27 1.40 18.27
CA ASN A 81 15.14 1.51 19.44
C ASN A 81 16.46 0.75 19.20
N ASN A 82 17.39 0.81 20.14
CA ASN A 82 18.72 0.20 20.01
C ASN A 82 18.71 -1.33 19.85
N ASN A 83 17.59 -2.00 20.17
CA ASN A 83 17.41 -3.44 20.06
C ASN A 83 16.56 -3.82 18.83
N SER A 84 16.17 -2.85 18.00
CA SER A 84 15.38 -3.11 16.79
C SER A 84 16.18 -3.88 15.77
N VAL A 85 15.62 -5.00 15.31
CA VAL A 85 16.21 -5.84 14.26
C VAL A 85 15.13 -6.21 13.24
N ILE A 86 15.48 -6.12 11.95
CA ILE A 86 14.64 -6.59 10.85
C ILE A 86 15.50 -7.44 9.93
N ASP A 87 15.12 -8.71 9.76
CA ASP A 87 15.66 -9.59 8.73
C ASP A 87 14.59 -9.81 7.66
N TYR A 88 14.92 -9.57 6.41
CA TYR A 88 14.05 -9.84 5.27
C TYR A 88 14.81 -10.63 4.22
N GLU A 89 14.26 -11.76 3.80
CA GLU A 89 14.81 -12.61 2.76
C GLU A 89 13.74 -12.85 1.69
N SER A 90 14.11 -12.64 0.43
CA SER A 90 13.29 -12.96 -0.72
C SER A 90 14.07 -13.80 -1.73
N ALA A 91 13.45 -14.13 -2.86
CA ALA A 91 14.19 -14.72 -3.98
C ALA A 91 15.25 -13.78 -4.57
N VAL A 92 15.13 -12.46 -4.33
CA VAL A 92 15.93 -11.43 -4.98
C VAL A 92 17.03 -10.91 -4.05
N ILE A 93 16.70 -10.56 -2.81
CA ILE A 93 17.63 -9.94 -1.86
C ILE A 93 17.59 -10.59 -0.49
N LYS A 94 18.65 -10.35 0.29
CA LYS A 94 18.71 -10.52 1.73
C LYS A 94 18.99 -9.17 2.35
N LEU A 95 18.19 -8.76 3.32
CA LEU A 95 18.27 -7.48 3.99
C LEU A 95 18.34 -7.74 5.50
N HIS A 96 19.34 -7.15 6.14
CA HIS A 96 19.50 -7.19 7.58
C HIS A 96 19.70 -5.76 8.12
N TYR A 97 18.77 -5.34 8.97
CA TYR A 97 18.77 -4.04 9.62
C TYR A 97 18.92 -4.21 11.13
N THR A 98 19.77 -3.37 11.73
CA THR A 98 19.92 -3.14 13.16
C THR A 98 19.93 -1.63 13.44
N ALA A 99 19.88 -1.22 14.71
CA ALA A 99 19.98 0.19 15.05
C ALA A 99 21.34 0.83 14.67
N GLN A 100 22.39 0.03 14.52
CA GLN A 100 23.76 0.49 14.25
C GLN A 100 24.20 0.27 12.80
N ASP A 101 23.63 -0.74 12.14
CA ASP A 101 24.07 -1.13 10.81
C ASP A 101 22.92 -1.63 9.94
N TYR A 102 23.13 -1.53 8.64
CA TYR A 102 22.20 -1.98 7.61
C TYR A 102 23.00 -2.63 6.47
N THR A 103 22.61 -3.85 6.11
CA THR A 103 23.24 -4.64 5.05
C THR A 103 22.18 -5.18 4.10
N ILE A 104 22.52 -5.20 2.82
CA ILE A 104 21.69 -5.77 1.77
C ILE A 104 22.57 -6.49 0.75
N ASP A 105 22.21 -7.73 0.44
CA ASP A 105 22.93 -8.62 -0.47
C ASP A 105 21.98 -9.18 -1.53
N TRP A 106 22.51 -9.49 -2.72
CA TRP A 106 21.75 -10.25 -3.72
C TRP A 106 21.62 -11.70 -3.29
N ALA A 107 20.39 -12.23 -3.34
CA ALA A 107 20.15 -13.67 -3.42
C ALA A 107 20.21 -14.13 -4.88
N ASP A 108 19.39 -13.51 -5.73
CA ASP A 108 19.42 -13.64 -7.19
C ASP A 108 18.81 -12.38 -7.83
N LYS A 109 19.67 -11.50 -8.35
CA LYS A 109 19.24 -10.26 -9.00
C LYS A 109 18.26 -10.49 -10.16
N TYR A 110 18.40 -11.59 -10.89
CA TYR A 110 17.61 -11.88 -12.08
C TYR A 110 16.24 -12.47 -11.76
N ALA A 111 16.01 -12.88 -10.51
CA ALA A 111 14.71 -13.33 -10.04
C ALA A 111 13.68 -12.19 -9.89
N TYR A 112 14.11 -10.92 -9.98
CA TYR A 112 13.21 -9.79 -9.79
C TYR A 112 12.18 -9.67 -10.92
N GLN A 113 10.91 -9.70 -10.52
CA GLN A 113 9.78 -9.43 -11.42
C GLN A 113 9.18 -8.07 -11.07
N LYS A 114 9.17 -7.16 -12.06
CA LYS A 114 8.67 -5.80 -11.88
C LYS A 114 7.20 -5.84 -11.44
N SER A 115 6.93 -5.37 -10.23
CA SER A 115 5.59 -5.34 -9.64
C SER A 115 5.22 -3.96 -9.10
N LYS A 116 3.91 -3.69 -8.97
CA LYS A 116 3.41 -2.48 -8.32
C LYS A 116 3.24 -2.78 -6.85
N ILE A 117 4.01 -2.06 -6.05
CA ILE A 117 3.89 -2.07 -4.60
C ILE A 117 2.92 -0.96 -4.25
N SER A 118 1.85 -1.29 -3.51
CA SER A 118 0.88 -0.32 -3.04
C SER A 118 0.51 -0.67 -1.60
N TYR A 119 0.41 0.35 -0.75
CA TYR A 119 0.01 0.23 0.65
C TYR A 119 -1.27 1.04 0.85
N ILE A 120 -2.33 0.39 1.32
CA ILE A 120 -3.61 1.03 1.63
C ILE A 120 -3.60 1.43 3.12
N PRO A 121 -3.56 2.74 3.45
CA PRO A 121 -3.46 3.21 4.83
C PRO A 121 -4.80 3.14 5.57
N ALA A 122 -4.76 3.39 6.88
CA ALA A 122 -5.98 3.41 7.70
C ALA A 122 -6.89 4.59 7.29
N GLU A 123 -6.27 5.70 6.90
CA GLU A 123 -6.83 6.96 6.42
C GLU A 123 -7.44 6.87 5.00
N ARG A 124 -7.56 5.66 4.43
CA ARG A 124 -8.06 5.42 3.06
C ARG A 124 -9.38 6.11 2.73
N ASN A 125 -10.21 6.41 3.71
CA ASN A 125 -11.50 7.08 3.49
C ASN A 125 -11.33 8.54 3.04
N MET A 126 -10.20 9.19 3.35
CA MET A 126 -9.98 10.59 2.98
C MET A 126 -10.02 10.81 1.47
N VAL A 127 -9.63 9.80 0.68
CA VAL A 127 -9.49 9.93 -0.79
C VAL A 127 -10.82 10.14 -1.52
N ILE A 128 -11.96 9.92 -0.85
CA ILE A 128 -13.28 10.12 -1.44
C ILE A 128 -13.63 11.60 -1.60
N LEU A 129 -12.98 12.47 -0.82
CA LEU A 129 -13.20 13.91 -0.80
C LEU A 129 -12.52 14.55 -2.02
N PRO A 130 -13.28 15.21 -2.92
CA PRO A 130 -12.70 15.87 -4.09
C PRO A 130 -11.64 16.94 -3.74
N GLU A 131 -11.76 17.56 -2.57
CA GLU A 131 -10.86 18.59 -2.07
C GLU A 131 -9.43 18.08 -1.88
N MET A 132 -9.25 16.77 -1.63
CA MET A 132 -7.94 16.17 -1.43
C MET A 132 -7.03 16.31 -2.65
N GLU A 133 -7.56 16.54 -3.84
CA GLU A 133 -6.75 16.83 -5.05
C GLU A 133 -5.97 18.13 -4.97
N LYS A 134 -6.39 19.06 -4.10
CA LYS A 134 -5.76 20.38 -3.94
C LYS A 134 -4.83 20.43 -2.74
N VAL A 135 -4.83 19.40 -1.89
CA VAL A 135 -4.05 19.38 -0.66
C VAL A 135 -2.63 18.93 -0.96
N GLU A 136 -1.65 19.75 -0.58
CA GLU A 136 -0.25 19.34 -0.56
C GLU A 136 0.00 18.45 0.66
N LEU A 137 0.32 17.19 0.41
CA LEU A 137 0.68 16.24 1.45
C LEU A 137 2.21 16.02 1.48
N PRO A 138 2.79 15.76 2.67
CA PRO A 138 4.18 15.31 2.75
C PRO A 138 4.37 13.98 2.01
N ASN A 139 5.61 13.68 1.62
CA ASN A 139 5.93 12.45 0.89
C ASN A 139 5.82 11.21 1.80
N ASN A 140 4.60 10.69 1.94
CA ASN A 140 4.26 9.57 2.81
C ASN A 140 3.27 8.62 2.14
N ASN A 141 2.97 7.53 2.84
CA ASN A 141 2.04 6.49 2.39
C ASN A 141 0.63 7.01 2.04
N VAL A 142 0.10 8.00 2.76
CA VAL A 142 -1.20 8.61 2.48
C VAL A 142 -1.17 9.36 1.15
N ARG A 143 -0.12 10.16 0.91
CA ARG A 143 0.07 10.85 -0.37
C ARG A 143 0.19 9.87 -1.53
N CYS A 144 1.02 8.83 -1.38
CA CYS A 144 1.17 7.80 -2.41
C CYS A 144 -0.16 7.10 -2.71
N PHE A 145 -0.91 6.71 -1.68
CA PHE A 145 -2.23 6.10 -1.84
C PHE A 145 -3.21 7.04 -2.54
N LEU A 146 -3.20 8.33 -2.21
CA LEU A 146 -4.07 9.33 -2.82
C LEU A 146 -3.82 9.49 -4.32
N PHE A 147 -2.55 9.53 -4.75
CA PHE A 147 -2.21 9.59 -6.17
C PHE A 147 -2.57 8.30 -6.90
N ASP A 148 -2.27 7.15 -6.29
CA ASP A 148 -2.67 5.85 -6.81
C ASP A 148 -4.20 5.76 -7.01
N TRP A 149 -4.97 6.30 -6.06
CA TRP A 149 -6.42 6.42 -6.16
C TRP A 149 -6.88 7.32 -7.30
N PHE A 150 -6.27 8.50 -7.47
CA PHE A 150 -6.59 9.41 -8.57
C PHE A 150 -6.32 8.77 -9.94
N ASP A 151 -5.29 7.94 -10.04
CA ASP A 151 -5.01 7.15 -11.23
C ASP A 151 -6.05 6.05 -11.44
N ALA A 152 -6.38 5.31 -10.38
CA ALA A 152 -7.29 4.17 -10.43
C ALA A 152 -8.72 4.58 -10.82
N ARG A 153 -9.29 5.58 -10.13
CA ARG A 153 -10.69 6.00 -10.34
C ARG A 153 -11.01 6.43 -11.76
N ARG A 154 -10.02 6.98 -12.49
CA ARG A 154 -10.19 7.40 -13.89
C ARG A 154 -10.63 6.24 -14.79
N ARG A 155 -10.35 4.98 -14.42
CA ARG A 155 -10.74 3.81 -15.21
C ARG A 155 -12.23 3.46 -15.14
N TYR A 156 -12.91 3.90 -14.09
CA TYR A 156 -14.28 3.50 -13.77
C TYR A 156 -15.24 4.66 -14.04
N VAL A 157 -15.49 4.93 -15.32
CA VAL A 157 -16.53 5.90 -15.75
C VAL A 157 -17.90 5.23 -15.74
N ASN A 158 -18.99 5.98 -15.98
CA ASN A 158 -20.35 5.44 -15.90
C ASN A 158 -20.54 4.21 -16.81
N GLU A 159 -19.96 4.23 -18.01
CA GLU A 159 -20.01 3.14 -18.98
C GLU A 159 -19.23 1.89 -18.55
N ASN A 160 -18.26 2.05 -17.64
CA ASN A 160 -17.44 0.97 -17.08
C ASN A 160 -17.43 1.06 -15.54
N ASN A 161 -18.62 1.19 -14.97
CA ASN A 161 -18.81 1.30 -13.53
C ASN A 161 -18.49 -0.04 -12.84
N LEU A 162 -18.05 0.05 -11.58
CA LEU A 162 -17.55 -1.10 -10.82
C LEU A 162 -18.63 -1.58 -9.83
N PRO A 163 -19.14 -2.81 -9.93
CA PRO A 163 -20.00 -3.37 -8.88
C PRO A 163 -19.23 -3.45 -7.55
N LEU A 164 -19.87 -3.01 -6.46
CA LEU A 164 -19.28 -3.06 -5.13
C LEU A 164 -19.83 -4.25 -4.35
N LEU A 165 -19.09 -5.36 -4.40
CA LEU A 165 -19.48 -6.64 -3.78
C LEU A 165 -20.89 -7.06 -4.25
N ASP A 166 -21.65 -7.73 -3.40
CA ASP A 166 -23.03 -8.17 -3.67
C ASP A 166 -24.06 -7.24 -3.03
N LEU A 167 -23.77 -5.93 -3.00
CA LEU A 167 -24.62 -4.92 -2.32
C LEU A 167 -25.67 -4.27 -3.24
N GLY A 168 -25.75 -4.67 -4.51
CA GLY A 168 -26.62 -4.01 -5.52
C GLY A 168 -26.16 -2.59 -5.92
N VAL A 169 -25.05 -2.11 -5.34
CA VAL A 169 -24.48 -0.78 -5.62
C VAL A 169 -23.29 -0.85 -6.57
N ARG A 170 -23.11 0.20 -7.36
CA ARG A 170 -22.04 0.35 -8.35
C ARG A 170 -21.35 1.70 -8.17
N TYR A 171 -20.03 1.69 -8.32
CA TYR A 171 -19.19 2.88 -8.24
C TYR A 171 -18.84 3.39 -9.64
N TYR A 172 -18.87 4.71 -9.82
CA TYR A 172 -18.25 5.35 -10.97
C TYR A 172 -17.66 6.73 -10.62
N TYR A 173 -16.76 7.20 -11.47
CA TYR A 173 -16.09 8.48 -11.39
C TYR A 173 -16.53 9.38 -12.55
N LEU A 174 -17.03 10.56 -12.22
CA LEU A 174 -17.45 11.58 -13.18
C LEU A 174 -16.31 12.56 -13.44
N ARG A 175 -15.73 12.51 -14.64
CA ARG A 175 -14.51 13.26 -14.98
C ARG A 175 -14.73 14.78 -15.03
N GLN A 176 -15.93 15.20 -15.43
CA GLN A 176 -16.29 16.61 -15.63
C GLN A 176 -16.25 17.37 -14.30
N THR A 177 -16.83 16.79 -13.25
CA THR A 177 -16.89 17.39 -11.91
C THR A 177 -15.79 16.89 -10.97
N ARG A 178 -15.03 15.85 -11.37
CA ARG A 178 -14.02 15.15 -10.57
C ARG A 178 -14.58 14.48 -9.32
N GLU A 179 -15.83 14.04 -9.41
CA GLU A 179 -16.58 13.49 -8.29
C GLU A 179 -16.72 11.96 -8.40
N ASN A 180 -16.88 11.35 -7.24
CA ASN A 180 -17.07 9.91 -7.06
C ASN A 180 -18.54 9.66 -6.73
N TYR A 181 -19.18 8.73 -7.43
CA TYR A 181 -20.61 8.44 -7.27
C TYR A 181 -20.85 6.98 -6.92
N ILE A 182 -21.92 6.75 -6.16
CA ILE A 182 -22.52 5.44 -5.90
C ILE A 182 -23.90 5.44 -6.52
N GLN A 183 -24.13 4.49 -7.40
CA GLN A 183 -25.41 4.24 -8.04
C GLN A 183 -26.00 2.94 -7.51
N TYR A 184 -27.28 2.97 -7.15
CA TYR A 184 -28.08 1.80 -6.85
C TYR A 184 -29.22 1.70 -7.84
N LYS A 185 -29.52 0.46 -8.28
CA LYS A 185 -30.66 0.19 -9.15
C LYS A 185 -31.13 -1.24 -8.94
N GLU A 186 -32.16 -1.41 -8.13
CA GLU A 186 -32.77 -2.72 -7.87
C GLU A 186 -34.27 -2.56 -7.58
N ASN A 187 -35.08 -3.53 -8.00
CA ASN A 187 -36.52 -3.61 -7.68
C ASN A 187 -37.34 -2.34 -7.98
N GLY A 188 -36.93 -1.55 -8.98
CA GLY A 188 -37.60 -0.30 -9.35
C GLY A 188 -37.18 0.92 -8.54
N GLU A 189 -36.37 0.74 -7.50
CA GLU A 189 -35.73 1.82 -6.75
C GLU A 189 -34.37 2.16 -7.35
N SER A 190 -34.07 3.46 -7.43
CA SER A 190 -32.77 3.91 -7.87
C SER A 190 -32.37 5.20 -7.17
N TYR A 191 -31.10 5.30 -6.83
CA TYR A 191 -30.50 6.54 -6.41
C TYR A 191 -29.11 6.67 -7.03
N ASP A 192 -28.67 7.91 -7.17
CA ASP A 192 -27.33 8.26 -7.62
C ASP A 192 -26.81 9.39 -6.74
N ILE A 193 -25.82 9.09 -5.90
CA ILE A 193 -25.35 10.00 -4.85
C ILE A 193 -23.83 10.09 -4.87
N LEU A 194 -23.30 11.22 -4.39
CA LEU A 194 -21.88 11.37 -4.12
C LEU A 194 -21.42 10.31 -3.11
N LEU A 195 -20.26 9.70 -3.36
CA LEU A 195 -19.63 8.75 -2.45
C LEU A 195 -19.40 9.38 -1.08
N SER A 196 -19.08 10.69 -1.01
CA SER A 196 -18.93 11.43 0.25
C SER A 196 -20.23 11.52 1.08
N ASN A 197 -21.38 11.35 0.44
CA ASN A 197 -22.70 11.37 1.08
C ASN A 197 -23.23 9.95 1.36
N ALA A 198 -22.55 8.91 0.87
CA ALA A 198 -22.91 7.52 1.12
C ALA A 198 -22.64 7.11 2.57
N SER A 199 -23.09 5.92 2.98
CA SER A 199 -22.78 5.39 4.31
C SER A 199 -21.27 5.28 4.56
N SER A 200 -20.82 5.44 5.80
CA SER A 200 -19.41 5.32 6.17
C SER A 200 -18.80 3.97 5.77
N GLY A 201 -19.61 2.90 5.73
CA GLY A 201 -19.23 1.59 5.19
C GLY A 201 -18.88 1.65 3.70
N LEU A 202 -19.73 2.24 2.87
CA LEU A 202 -19.48 2.43 1.44
C LEU A 202 -18.29 3.34 1.19
N GLN A 203 -18.18 4.44 1.94
CA GLN A 203 -17.03 5.35 1.91
C GLN A 203 -15.70 4.62 2.18
N SER A 204 -15.72 3.64 3.10
CA SER A 204 -14.52 2.90 3.50
C SER A 204 -14.15 1.76 2.57
N VAL A 205 -15.16 1.06 2.03
CA VAL A 205 -14.95 -0.14 1.21
C VAL A 205 -14.66 0.20 -0.24
N THR A 206 -15.23 1.30 -0.76
CA THR A 206 -15.11 1.67 -2.17
C THR A 206 -13.66 1.90 -2.59
N PRO A 207 -12.83 2.70 -1.87
CA PRO A 207 -11.42 2.84 -2.21
C PRO A 207 -10.66 1.52 -2.23
N MET A 208 -10.97 0.61 -1.30
CA MET A 208 -10.31 -0.70 -1.25
C MET A 208 -10.64 -1.56 -2.46
N ILE A 209 -11.91 -1.63 -2.85
CA ILE A 209 -12.38 -2.45 -3.99
C ILE A 209 -11.82 -1.91 -5.30
N VAL A 210 -11.95 -0.60 -5.53
CA VAL A 210 -11.45 0.08 -6.74
C VAL A 210 -9.95 -0.12 -6.89
N MET A 211 -9.19 0.06 -5.80
CA MET A 211 -7.74 -0.11 -5.80
C MET A 211 -7.34 -1.56 -6.03
N THR A 212 -8.01 -2.52 -5.39
CA THR A 212 -7.73 -3.94 -5.58
C THR A 212 -8.02 -4.37 -7.01
N ASP A 213 -9.16 -3.99 -7.58
CA ASP A 213 -9.50 -4.28 -8.98
C ASP A 213 -8.50 -3.64 -9.95
N TYR A 214 -8.13 -2.38 -9.70
CA TYR A 214 -7.17 -1.66 -10.55
C TYR A 214 -5.78 -2.31 -10.54
N LEU A 215 -5.26 -2.65 -9.35
CA LEU A 215 -3.93 -3.23 -9.18
C LEU A 215 -3.84 -4.65 -9.75
N THR A 216 -4.93 -5.41 -9.72
CA THR A 216 -4.95 -6.82 -10.16
C THR A 216 -5.28 -6.97 -11.64
N LYS A 217 -6.21 -6.18 -12.18
CA LYS A 217 -6.70 -6.33 -13.55
C LYS A 217 -6.13 -5.29 -14.51
N CYS A 218 -6.04 -4.04 -14.09
CA CYS A 218 -5.73 -2.93 -15.01
C CYS A 218 -4.23 -2.64 -15.10
N TRP A 219 -3.49 -2.79 -14.01
CA TRP A 219 -2.07 -2.46 -14.00
C TRP A 219 -1.20 -3.46 -14.78
N SER A 220 -1.53 -4.76 -14.72
CA SER A 220 -0.85 -5.81 -15.49
C SER A 220 -0.88 -5.56 -17.01
N ILE A 221 -1.91 -4.86 -17.52
CA ILE A 221 -2.06 -4.54 -18.94
C ILE A 221 -1.07 -3.46 -19.39
N ARG A 222 -0.66 -2.53 -18.50
CA ARG A 222 0.32 -1.48 -18.82
C ARG A 222 1.77 -1.97 -18.93
N MET A 223 2.04 -3.23 -18.55
CA MET A 223 3.38 -3.81 -18.65
C MET A 223 3.61 -4.65 -19.90
N GLN A 224 2.57 -4.86 -20.72
CA GLN A 224 2.63 -5.63 -21.96
C GLN A 224 2.82 -4.76 -23.21
N HIS A 225 3.02 -3.45 -23.04
CA HIS A 225 3.29 -2.48 -24.10
C HIS A 225 4.52 -1.64 -23.78
#